data_AF-A0A848LL84-F1
#
_entry.id   AF-A0A848LL84-F1
#
_cell.length_a   1.000
_cell.length_b   1.000
_cell.length_c   1.000
_cell.angle_alpha   90.00
_cell.angle_beta   90.00
_cell.angle_gamma   90.00
#
_symmetry.space_group_name_H-M   'P 1'
#
loop_
_entity.id
_entity.type
_entity.pdbx_description
1 polymer ?
#
loop_
_entity_poly.entity_id
_entity_poly.type
_entity_poly.pdbx_seq_one_letter_code
_entity_poly.pdbx_strand_id
1 'polypeptide(L)'
;MYSSYALDLLIDFALIVGFGVQHSIIAMVRLKNVIQRVTGIDPIAWRGVQSFINVSYLLMACILWREVPIVIWDLQGVWYWVAGGVLVASWVWYFQIHLFEYDCGLAFGSSAVLARLHNAKPPPMEMWKVGTRRWLRFPVHTAFFPMFFAFPRMTASMLLLAVVANIANIIGTVLYDRRLLFLVKDVYRDYQRVTGLLLPPILRAPGGAKDMSFPKPWHWSRLGHNLPGLVMGLLMGTLFWKGLGPTSLVTEELVRSWVSAFAVALVGGAVVGMIHAARGGALELGYPRLLTMLATNTALMSAVSLLTWTGLCFATQGTLPLLYIFFPMWMTMLWLGHFTASTVFFGLRPSLVPGPAAMAPATADIKAAH
;
A
#
# COMPACT_ATOMS: atom_id res chain seq x y z
N MET A 1 -20.36 17.78 28.41
CA MET A 1 -19.49 16.60 28.22
C MET A 1 -20.07 15.58 27.25
N TYR A 2 -21.30 15.07 27.41
CA TYR A 2 -21.89 14.14 26.43
C TYR A 2 -22.22 14.78 25.06
N SER A 3 -22.66 16.04 25.05
CA SER A 3 -22.95 16.78 23.80
C SER A 3 -21.70 17.00 22.92
N SER A 4 -20.53 17.19 23.53
CA SER A 4 -19.26 17.33 22.79
C SER A 4 -18.82 16.01 22.15
N TYR A 5 -18.94 14.88 22.86
CA TYR A 5 -18.58 13.58 22.31
C TYR A 5 -19.46 13.13 21.13
N ALA A 6 -20.75 13.46 21.15
CA ALA A 6 -21.63 13.19 20.02
C ALA A 6 -21.17 13.96 18.77
N LEU A 7 -20.81 15.23 18.93
CA LEU A 7 -20.28 16.04 17.83
C LEU A 7 -18.93 15.50 17.34
N ASP A 8 -18.02 15.14 18.24
CA ASP A 8 -16.71 14.57 17.90
C ASP A 8 -16.86 13.27 17.07
N LEU A 9 -17.75 12.37 17.49
CA LEU A 9 -18.06 11.14 16.74
C LEU A 9 -18.69 11.43 15.37
N LEU A 10 -19.53 12.47 15.25
CA LEU A 10 -20.10 12.88 13.97
C LEU A 10 -19.04 13.44 13.02
N ILE A 11 -18.08 14.22 13.54
CA ILE A 11 -16.94 14.72 12.78
C ILE A 11 -16.08 13.55 12.28
N ASP A 12 -15.71 12.63 13.18
CA ASP A 12 -14.92 11.44 12.81
C ASP A 12 -15.66 10.56 11.79
N PHE A 13 -16.96 10.35 11.97
CA PHE A 13 -17.80 9.64 11.00
C PHE A 13 -17.78 10.32 9.62
N ALA A 14 -17.92 11.65 9.59
CA ALA A 14 -17.87 12.42 8.35
C ALA A 14 -16.49 12.36 7.67
N LEU A 15 -15.39 12.35 8.44
CA LEU A 15 -14.04 12.16 7.91
C LEU A 15 -13.89 10.77 7.25
N ILE A 16 -14.38 9.70 7.89
CA ILE A 16 -14.26 8.34 7.35
C ILE A 16 -15.14 8.17 6.11
N VAL A 17 -16.40 8.59 6.17
CA VAL A 17 -17.33 8.52 5.03
C VAL A 17 -16.83 9.40 3.88
N GLY A 18 -16.35 10.59 4.19
CA GLY A 18 -15.78 11.52 3.22
C GLY A 18 -14.60 10.91 2.47
N PHE A 19 -13.70 10.21 3.17
CA PHE A 19 -12.62 9.45 2.53
C PHE A 19 -13.18 8.38 1.58
N GLY A 20 -14.14 7.57 2.03
CA GLY A 20 -14.75 6.52 1.21
C GLY A 20 -15.44 7.04 -0.05
N VAL A 21 -16.17 8.15 0.07
CA VAL A 21 -16.85 8.83 -1.05
C VAL A 21 -15.82 9.41 -2.02
N GLN A 22 -14.87 10.19 -1.50
CA GLN A 22 -13.80 10.81 -2.30
C GLN A 22 -13.00 9.73 -3.05
N HIS A 23 -12.54 8.69 -2.36
CA HIS A 23 -11.80 7.58 -2.96
C HIS A 23 -12.63 6.90 -4.05
N SER A 24 -13.93 6.67 -3.82
CA SER A 24 -14.79 6.01 -4.80
C SER A 24 -14.94 6.85 -6.07
N ILE A 25 -15.13 8.17 -5.93
CA ILE A 25 -15.27 9.12 -7.04
C ILE A 25 -14.00 9.15 -7.90
N ILE A 26 -12.84 9.40 -7.29
CA ILE A 26 -11.55 9.48 -8.03
C ILE A 26 -11.19 8.16 -8.73
N ALA A 27 -11.72 7.04 -8.22
CA ALA A 27 -11.48 5.72 -8.77
C ALA A 27 -12.42 5.38 -9.92
N MET A 28 -13.52 6.11 -10.14
CA MET A 28 -14.52 5.76 -11.16
C MET A 28 -13.93 5.74 -12.57
N VAL A 29 -14.28 4.72 -13.36
CA VAL A 29 -13.85 4.58 -14.76
C VAL A 29 -14.30 5.79 -15.59
N ARG A 30 -15.53 6.27 -15.37
CA ARG A 30 -16.07 7.45 -16.06
C ARG A 30 -15.21 8.70 -15.83
N LEU A 31 -14.80 8.94 -14.60
CA LEU A 31 -13.93 10.08 -14.29
C LEU A 31 -12.57 9.92 -14.95
N LYS A 32 -11.96 8.72 -14.93
CA LYS A 32 -10.70 8.46 -15.64
C LYS A 32 -10.79 8.77 -17.13
N ASN A 33 -11.90 8.41 -17.76
CA ASN A 33 -12.15 8.71 -19.18
C ASN A 33 -12.35 10.20 -19.44
N VAL A 34 -12.97 10.94 -18.50
CA VAL A 34 -13.08 12.42 -18.60
C VAL A 34 -11.71 13.05 -18.45
N ILE A 35 -10.94 12.68 -17.43
CA ILE A 35 -9.59 13.19 -17.19
C ILE A 35 -8.68 12.90 -18.38
N GLN A 36 -8.72 11.70 -18.94
CA GLN A 36 -7.93 11.36 -20.12
C GLN A 36 -8.28 12.26 -21.31
N ARG A 37 -9.56 12.53 -21.55
CA ARG A 37 -9.99 13.42 -22.64
C ARG A 37 -9.58 14.87 -22.42
N VAL A 38 -9.65 15.37 -21.19
CA VAL A 38 -9.39 16.78 -20.86
C VAL A 38 -7.90 17.08 -20.71
N THR A 39 -7.13 16.16 -20.13
CA THR A 39 -5.73 16.41 -19.71
C THR A 39 -4.70 15.57 -20.47
N GLY A 40 -5.14 14.56 -21.24
CA GLY A 40 -4.22 13.59 -21.87
C GLY A 40 -3.51 12.67 -20.87
N ILE A 41 -3.93 12.64 -19.60
CA ILE A 41 -3.40 11.70 -18.60
C ILE A 41 -4.07 10.35 -18.77
N ASP A 42 -3.30 9.32 -19.09
CA ASP A 42 -3.82 7.97 -19.23
C ASP A 42 -4.30 7.40 -17.87
N PRO A 43 -5.24 6.44 -17.87
CA PRO A 43 -5.81 5.89 -16.64
C PRO A 43 -4.80 5.21 -15.69
N ILE A 44 -3.62 4.82 -16.19
CA ILE A 44 -2.57 4.18 -15.39
C ILE A 44 -1.77 5.27 -14.66
N ALA A 45 -1.36 6.34 -15.36
CA ALA A 45 -0.70 7.50 -14.76
C ALA A 45 -1.61 8.24 -13.77
N TRP A 46 -2.92 8.31 -14.02
CA TRP A 46 -3.90 8.88 -13.08
C TRP A 46 -3.86 8.22 -11.69
N ARG A 47 -3.43 6.95 -11.60
CA ARG A 47 -3.33 6.24 -10.31
C ARG A 47 -2.33 6.88 -9.35
N GLY A 48 -1.27 7.52 -9.86
CA GLY A 48 -0.33 8.27 -9.03
C GLY A 48 -0.99 9.50 -8.40
N VAL A 49 -1.72 10.27 -9.21
CA VAL A 49 -2.50 11.43 -8.75
C VAL A 49 -3.57 11.00 -7.75
N GLN A 50 -4.28 9.90 -8.04
CA GLN A 50 -5.25 9.29 -7.16
C GLN A 50 -4.66 8.98 -5.78
N SER A 51 -3.46 8.38 -5.75
CA SER A 51 -2.76 8.02 -4.52
C SER A 51 -2.32 9.25 -3.73
N PHE A 52 -1.84 10.30 -4.41
CA PHE A 52 -1.52 11.57 -3.77
C PHE A 52 -2.74 12.19 -3.07
N ILE A 53 -3.88 12.29 -3.77
CA ILE A 53 -5.12 12.85 -3.18
C ILE A 53 -5.55 12.00 -1.96
N ASN A 54 -5.49 10.67 -2.06
CA ASN A 54 -5.83 9.77 -0.96
C ASN A 54 -4.94 9.99 0.27
N VAL A 55 -3.63 10.10 0.09
CA VAL A 55 -2.68 10.34 1.20
C VAL A 55 -2.89 11.73 1.80
N SER A 56 -3.12 12.76 0.99
CA SER A 56 -3.43 14.11 1.47
C SER A 56 -4.72 14.14 2.29
N TYR A 57 -5.77 13.45 1.83
CA TYR A 57 -7.02 13.34 2.58
C TYR A 57 -6.79 12.61 3.91
N LEU A 58 -6.06 11.49 3.89
CA LEU A 58 -5.79 10.72 5.10
C LEU A 58 -5.00 11.54 6.11
N LEU A 59 -3.99 12.30 5.68
CA LEU A 59 -3.24 13.21 6.54
C LEU A 59 -4.15 14.28 7.16
N MET A 60 -4.98 14.94 6.34
CA MET A 60 -5.97 15.89 6.83
C MET A 60 -6.92 15.24 7.85
N ALA A 61 -7.43 14.05 7.57
CA ALA A 61 -8.31 13.31 8.47
C ALA A 61 -7.62 12.97 9.80
N CYS A 62 -6.35 12.55 9.78
CA CYS A 62 -5.57 12.32 11.00
C CYS A 62 -5.37 13.60 11.82
N ILE A 63 -5.19 14.76 11.19
CA ILE A 63 -5.03 16.06 11.87
C ILE A 63 -6.36 16.52 12.49
N LEU A 64 -7.47 16.28 11.80
CA LEU A 64 -8.81 16.72 12.23
C LEU A 64 -9.50 15.72 13.17
N TRP A 65 -8.93 14.54 13.37
CA TRP A 65 -9.46 13.46 14.19
C TRP A 65 -9.72 13.89 15.64
N ARG A 66 -10.86 13.50 16.21
CA ARG A 66 -11.28 13.87 17.56
C ARG A 66 -11.35 12.64 18.46
N GLU A 67 -10.33 12.44 19.30
CA GLU A 67 -10.34 11.31 20.22
C GLU A 67 -11.47 11.41 21.25
N VAL A 68 -12.32 10.38 21.29
CA VAL A 68 -13.33 10.20 22.33
C VAL A 68 -12.85 9.10 23.28
N PRO A 69 -12.34 9.45 24.48
CA PRO A 69 -11.61 8.53 25.36
C PRO A 69 -12.52 7.55 26.13
N ILE A 70 -13.74 7.32 25.64
CA ILE A 70 -14.66 6.33 26.21
C ILE A 70 -14.13 4.95 25.84
N VAL A 71 -13.67 4.19 26.82
CA VAL A 71 -13.15 2.83 26.63
C VAL A 71 -14.32 1.86 26.44
N ILE A 72 -14.29 1.10 25.35
CA ILE A 72 -15.25 0.01 25.06
C ILE A 72 -14.73 -1.30 25.63
N TRP A 73 -13.44 -1.59 25.43
CA TRP A 73 -12.75 -2.69 26.08
C TRP A 73 -11.29 -2.37 26.34
N ASP A 74 -10.75 -3.00 27.38
CA ASP A 74 -9.33 -2.97 27.75
C ASP A 74 -8.92 -4.38 28.14
N LEU A 75 -8.33 -5.12 27.20
CA LEU A 75 -7.96 -6.52 27.37
C LEU A 75 -6.69 -6.65 28.21
N GLN A 76 -6.68 -7.61 29.12
CA GLN A 76 -5.61 -7.85 30.08
C GLN A 76 -5.12 -9.31 30.01
N GLY A 77 -3.92 -9.57 30.54
CA GLY A 77 -3.34 -10.92 30.61
C GLY A 77 -3.21 -11.59 29.25
N VAL A 78 -3.63 -12.87 29.14
CA VAL A 78 -3.52 -13.65 27.89
C VAL A 78 -4.27 -12.99 26.72
N TRP A 79 -5.40 -12.35 26.96
CA TRP A 79 -6.24 -11.75 25.91
C TRP A 79 -5.61 -10.50 25.29
N TYR A 80 -4.83 -9.74 26.06
CA TYR A 80 -4.01 -8.64 25.53
C TYR A 80 -3.06 -9.17 24.45
N TRP A 81 -2.36 -10.27 24.75
CA TRP A 81 -1.38 -10.88 23.85
C TRP A 81 -2.01 -11.54 22.64
N VAL A 82 -3.17 -12.18 22.80
CA VAL A 82 -3.91 -12.75 21.67
C VAL A 82 -4.34 -11.65 20.70
N ALA A 83 -4.95 -10.58 21.20
CA ALA A 83 -5.37 -9.44 20.38
C ALA A 83 -4.17 -8.76 19.70
N GLY A 84 -3.12 -8.47 20.47
CA GLY A 84 -1.88 -7.90 19.96
C GLY A 84 -1.19 -8.76 18.89
N GLY A 85 -1.14 -10.07 19.11
CA GLY A 85 -0.59 -11.03 18.15
C GLY A 85 -1.39 -11.07 16.85
N VAL A 86 -2.73 -11.06 16.93
CA VAL A 86 -3.61 -10.98 15.75
C VAL A 86 -3.43 -9.67 15.00
N LEU A 87 -3.31 -8.55 15.71
CA LEU A 87 -3.06 -7.24 15.13
C LEU A 87 -1.73 -7.19 14.37
N VAL A 88 -0.63 -7.65 14.99
CA VAL A 88 0.70 -7.69 14.36
C VAL A 88 0.71 -8.66 13.18
N ALA A 89 0.12 -9.85 13.33
CA ALA A 89 0.01 -10.83 12.25
C ALA A 89 -0.74 -10.26 11.04
N SER A 90 -1.78 -9.46 11.28
CA SER A 90 -2.50 -8.76 10.21
C SER A 90 -1.62 -7.77 9.45
N TRP A 91 -0.85 -6.95 10.17
CA TRP A 91 0.10 -6.00 9.57
C TRP A 91 1.18 -6.72 8.75
N VAL A 92 1.76 -7.78 9.30
CA VAL A 92 2.76 -8.59 8.59
C VAL A 92 2.15 -9.21 7.33
N TRP A 93 0.93 -9.73 7.42
CA TRP A 93 0.22 -10.27 6.26
C TRP A 93 -0.06 -9.19 5.21
N TYR A 94 -0.51 -8.00 5.63
CA TYR A 94 -0.71 -6.85 4.75
C TYR A 94 0.55 -6.48 3.97
N PHE A 95 1.71 -6.40 4.64
CA PHE A 95 2.99 -6.11 4.00
C PHE A 95 3.42 -7.24 3.06
N GLN A 96 3.29 -8.50 3.50
CA GLN A 96 3.62 -9.66 2.68
C GLN A 96 2.80 -9.66 1.37
N ILE A 97 1.50 -9.40 1.45
CA ILE A 97 0.65 -9.35 0.26
C ILE A 97 1.15 -8.29 -0.72
N HIS A 98 1.42 -7.08 -0.25
CA HIS A 98 1.88 -5.99 -1.12
C HIS A 98 3.26 -6.24 -1.73
N LEU A 99 4.16 -6.84 -0.97
CA LEU A 99 5.53 -7.11 -1.40
C LEU A 99 5.59 -8.25 -2.41
N PHE A 100 4.84 -9.32 -2.21
CA PHE A 100 4.97 -10.55 -2.99
C PHE A 100 3.89 -10.70 -4.06
N GLU A 101 2.66 -10.29 -3.77
CA GLU A 101 1.51 -10.57 -4.62
C GLU A 101 1.10 -9.38 -5.50
N TYR A 102 1.50 -8.18 -5.11
CA TYR A 102 1.29 -6.94 -5.87
C TYR A 102 2.62 -6.36 -6.37
N ASP A 103 2.55 -5.52 -7.39
CA ASP A 103 3.61 -4.56 -7.69
C ASP A 103 3.28 -3.27 -6.96
N CYS A 104 3.99 -2.97 -5.87
CA CYS A 104 3.79 -1.78 -5.05
C CYS A 104 3.81 -0.48 -5.87
N GLY A 105 4.71 -0.38 -6.85
CA GLY A 105 4.86 0.82 -7.65
C GLY A 105 3.68 1.02 -8.60
N LEU A 106 3.14 -0.05 -9.18
CA LEU A 106 1.92 0.00 -9.98
C LEU A 106 0.64 0.09 -9.13
N ALA A 107 0.62 -0.52 -7.94
CA ALA A 107 -0.52 -0.49 -7.02
C ALA A 107 -0.81 0.95 -6.56
N PHE A 108 0.24 1.71 -6.27
CA PHE A 108 0.15 3.11 -5.81
C PHE A 108 0.52 4.13 -6.90
N GLY A 109 0.72 3.67 -8.14
CA GLY A 109 0.89 4.51 -9.32
C GLY A 109 2.23 5.26 -9.43
N SER A 110 3.17 5.10 -8.50
CA SER A 110 4.49 5.76 -8.57
C SER A 110 5.29 5.32 -9.81
N SER A 111 5.25 4.03 -10.16
CA SER A 111 5.89 3.50 -11.38
C SER A 111 5.31 4.12 -12.65
N ALA A 112 4.01 4.42 -12.67
CA ALA A 112 3.35 5.01 -13.84
C ALA A 112 3.74 6.47 -14.03
N VAL A 113 3.82 7.23 -12.93
CA VAL A 113 4.29 8.63 -12.97
C VAL A 113 5.76 8.70 -13.36
N LEU A 114 6.62 7.88 -12.77
CA LEU A 114 8.04 7.82 -13.12
C LEU A 114 8.26 7.44 -14.59
N ALA A 115 7.53 6.45 -15.11
CA ALA A 115 7.59 6.10 -16.51
C ALA A 115 7.20 7.27 -17.42
N ARG A 116 6.16 8.02 -17.07
CA ARG A 116 5.78 9.24 -17.80
C ARG A 116 6.87 10.32 -17.74
N LEU A 117 7.47 10.56 -16.58
CA LEU A 117 8.58 11.52 -16.41
C LEU A 117 9.80 11.14 -17.25
N HIS A 118 10.03 9.83 -17.44
CA HIS A 118 11.10 9.31 -18.28
C HIS A 118 10.72 9.14 -19.77
N ASN A 119 9.53 9.58 -20.19
CA ASN A 119 8.99 9.36 -21.54
C ASN A 119 9.01 7.87 -21.97
N ALA A 120 8.76 6.97 -21.02
CA ALA A 120 8.79 5.53 -21.19
C ALA A 120 7.43 4.88 -20.92
N LYS A 121 7.24 3.65 -21.40
CA LYS A 121 6.03 2.87 -21.07
C LYS A 121 6.09 2.40 -19.61
N PRO A 122 4.97 2.49 -18.86
CA PRO A 122 4.91 1.97 -17.51
C PRO A 122 5.07 0.44 -17.50
N PRO A 123 5.47 -0.15 -16.36
CA PRO A 123 5.49 -1.60 -16.25
C PRO A 123 4.11 -2.20 -16.58
N PRO A 124 4.07 -3.34 -17.30
CA PRO A 124 2.81 -3.96 -17.63
C PRO A 124 2.09 -4.37 -16.34
N MET A 125 0.77 -4.20 -16.30
CA MET A 125 -0.03 -4.79 -15.23
C MET A 125 -0.06 -6.31 -15.43
N GLU A 126 0.91 -7.00 -14.85
CA GLU A 126 0.89 -8.45 -14.75
C GLU A 126 -0.32 -8.89 -13.91
N MET A 127 -1.05 -9.87 -14.43
CA MET A 127 -2.11 -10.53 -13.68
C MET A 127 -1.54 -11.16 -12.41
N TRP A 128 -2.36 -11.31 -11.38
CA TRP A 128 -2.00 -11.59 -9.98
C TRP A 128 -0.87 -12.61 -9.77
N LYS A 129 0.08 -12.34 -8.86
CA LYS A 129 1.13 -13.28 -8.47
C LYS A 129 0.60 -14.25 -7.39
N VAL A 130 1.00 -15.53 -7.43
CA VAL A 130 0.45 -16.56 -6.53
C VAL A 130 0.92 -16.36 -5.10
N GLY A 131 -0.04 -16.41 -4.18
CA GLY A 131 0.11 -16.38 -2.73
C GLY A 131 -1.25 -16.67 -2.10
N THR A 132 -1.68 -15.87 -1.14
CA THR A 132 -3.03 -15.91 -0.58
C THR A 132 -4.13 -15.60 -1.59
N ARG A 133 -3.79 -14.89 -2.68
CA ARG A 133 -4.62 -14.75 -3.88
C ARG A 133 -5.06 -16.06 -4.53
N ARG A 134 -4.40 -17.19 -4.23
CA ARG A 134 -4.91 -18.50 -4.61
C ARG A 134 -6.34 -18.75 -4.10
N TRP A 135 -6.69 -18.25 -2.91
CA TRP A 135 -8.01 -18.47 -2.31
C TRP A 135 -8.84 -17.20 -2.22
N LEU A 136 -8.21 -16.04 -2.04
CA LEU A 136 -8.88 -14.76 -1.80
C LEU A 136 -8.72 -13.81 -2.97
N ARG A 137 -9.81 -13.19 -3.43
CA ARG A 137 -9.70 -12.13 -4.45
C ARG A 137 -9.04 -10.88 -3.90
N PHE A 138 -9.34 -10.54 -2.64
CA PHE A 138 -8.85 -9.35 -1.96
C PHE A 138 -8.30 -9.68 -0.56
N PRO A 139 -7.16 -10.39 -0.46
CA PRO A 139 -6.56 -10.72 0.84
C PRO A 139 -6.17 -9.46 1.63
N VAL A 140 -5.74 -8.39 0.96
CA VAL A 140 -5.46 -7.08 1.61
C VAL A 140 -6.66 -6.58 2.39
N HIS A 141 -7.84 -6.64 1.78
CA HIS A 141 -9.08 -6.17 2.40
C HIS A 141 -9.51 -7.09 3.55
N THR A 142 -9.05 -8.35 3.56
CA THR A 142 -9.28 -9.30 4.65
C THR A 142 -8.38 -8.98 5.85
N ALA A 143 -7.13 -8.59 5.60
CA ALA A 143 -6.21 -8.14 6.67
C ALA A 143 -6.74 -6.89 7.40
N PHE A 144 -7.49 -6.01 6.73
CA PHE A 144 -8.05 -4.81 7.38
C PHE A 144 -8.96 -5.09 8.58
N PHE A 145 -9.68 -6.22 8.61
CA PHE A 145 -10.58 -6.53 9.72
C PHE A 145 -9.83 -6.61 11.07
N PRO A 146 -8.87 -7.53 11.26
CA PRO A 146 -8.08 -7.56 12.49
C PRO A 146 -7.21 -6.31 12.69
N MET A 147 -6.79 -5.64 11.61
CA MET A 147 -6.02 -4.39 11.72
C MET A 147 -6.79 -3.30 12.47
N PHE A 148 -8.11 -3.25 12.30
CA PHE A 148 -8.96 -2.26 12.97
C PHE A 148 -9.62 -2.78 14.24
N PHE A 149 -9.90 -4.08 14.37
CA PHE A 149 -10.63 -4.63 15.53
C PHE A 149 -9.74 -5.23 16.63
N ALA A 150 -8.52 -5.68 16.32
CA ALA A 150 -7.70 -6.43 17.27
C ALA A 150 -6.84 -5.55 18.20
N PHE A 151 -7.19 -4.28 18.38
CA PHE A 151 -6.52 -3.43 19.36
C PHE A 151 -6.83 -3.92 20.79
N PRO A 152 -5.80 -4.16 21.64
CA PRO A 152 -6.03 -4.61 23.00
C PRO A 152 -6.85 -3.63 23.85
N ARG A 153 -6.68 -2.33 23.60
CA ARG A 153 -7.50 -1.25 24.16
C ARG A 153 -8.24 -0.56 23.03
N MET A 154 -9.57 -0.49 23.14
CA MET A 154 -10.44 0.11 22.13
C MET A 154 -11.27 1.22 22.75
N THR A 155 -11.21 2.40 22.15
CA THR A 155 -12.07 3.54 22.50
C THR A 155 -13.25 3.66 21.53
N ALA A 156 -14.24 4.49 21.87
CA ALA A 156 -15.41 4.72 21.04
C ALA A 156 -15.05 5.26 19.65
N SER A 157 -14.11 6.21 19.55
CA SER A 157 -13.64 6.74 18.26
C SER A 157 -12.90 5.68 17.44
N MET A 158 -12.09 4.83 18.06
CA MET A 158 -11.42 3.72 17.37
C MET A 158 -12.41 2.65 16.90
N LEU A 159 -13.44 2.34 17.69
CA LEU A 159 -14.48 1.39 17.29
C LEU A 159 -15.31 1.95 16.12
N LEU A 160 -15.65 3.24 16.15
CA LEU A 160 -16.29 3.94 15.04
C LEU A 160 -15.45 3.82 13.77
N LEU A 161 -14.15 4.10 13.85
CA LEU A 161 -13.20 3.89 12.76
C LEU A 161 -13.26 2.45 12.25
N ALA A 162 -13.17 1.46 13.15
CA ALA A 162 -13.14 0.06 12.80
C ALA A 162 -14.40 -0.39 12.06
N VAL A 163 -15.58 -0.01 12.55
CA VAL A 163 -16.86 -0.38 11.93
C VAL A 163 -17.03 0.32 10.58
N VAL A 164 -16.90 1.63 10.54
CA VAL A 164 -17.19 2.42 9.33
C VAL A 164 -16.16 2.14 8.24
N ALA A 165 -14.87 2.06 8.58
CA ALA A 165 -13.82 1.72 7.62
C ALA A 165 -13.99 0.31 7.06
N ASN A 166 -14.39 -0.68 7.87
CA ASN A 166 -14.64 -2.03 7.34
C ASN A 166 -15.90 -2.12 6.48
N ILE A 167 -16.97 -1.38 6.79
CA ILE A 167 -18.13 -1.27 5.92
C ILE A 167 -17.72 -0.66 4.57
N ALA A 168 -16.99 0.46 4.60
CA ALA A 168 -16.47 1.10 3.39
C ALA A 168 -15.53 0.18 2.59
N ASN A 169 -14.68 -0.60 3.29
CA ASN A 169 -13.81 -1.61 2.71
C ASN A 169 -14.62 -2.70 1.98
N ILE A 170 -15.68 -3.25 2.59
CA ILE A 170 -16.54 -4.25 1.93
C ILE A 170 -17.21 -3.66 0.69
N ILE A 171 -17.80 -2.46 0.79
CA ILE A 171 -18.43 -1.78 -0.35
C ILE A 171 -17.41 -1.56 -1.47
N GLY A 172 -16.24 -1.00 -1.15
CA GLY A 172 -15.14 -0.80 -2.09
C GLY A 172 -14.68 -2.09 -2.74
N THR A 173 -14.60 -3.18 -1.98
CA THR A 173 -14.27 -4.53 -2.47
C THR A 173 -15.27 -4.98 -3.52
N VAL A 174 -16.57 -4.91 -3.23
CA VAL A 174 -17.62 -5.36 -4.16
C VAL A 174 -17.64 -4.51 -5.43
N LEU A 175 -17.48 -3.20 -5.31
CA LEU A 175 -17.41 -2.31 -6.46
C LEU A 175 -16.17 -2.56 -7.32
N TYR A 176 -15.03 -2.83 -6.69
CA TYR A 176 -13.78 -3.11 -7.39
C TYR A 176 -13.81 -4.50 -8.06
N ASP A 177 -14.39 -5.50 -7.41
CA ASP A 177 -14.63 -6.82 -7.98
C ASP A 177 -15.48 -6.76 -9.26
N ARG A 178 -16.59 -6.02 -9.24
CA ARG A 178 -17.42 -5.80 -10.43
C ARG A 178 -16.65 -5.10 -11.55
N ARG A 179 -15.78 -4.16 -11.19
CA ARG A 179 -14.94 -3.44 -12.15
C ARG A 179 -13.89 -4.34 -12.79
N LEU A 180 -13.26 -5.23 -12.03
CA LEU A 180 -12.33 -6.21 -12.57
C LEU A 180 -13.03 -7.17 -13.53
N LEU A 181 -14.26 -7.58 -13.23
CA LEU A 181 -15.06 -8.37 -14.16
C LEU A 181 -15.31 -7.63 -15.48
N PHE A 182 -15.58 -6.33 -15.43
CA PHE A 182 -15.73 -5.51 -16.64
C PHE A 182 -14.42 -5.34 -17.43
N LEU A 183 -13.29 -5.14 -16.75
CA LEU A 183 -11.99 -4.84 -17.38
C LEU A 183 -11.27 -6.09 -17.89
N VAL A 184 -11.32 -7.19 -17.14
CA VAL A 184 -10.52 -8.41 -17.39
C VAL A 184 -11.38 -9.53 -17.99
N LYS A 185 -12.72 -9.41 -17.93
CA LYS A 185 -13.69 -10.31 -18.57
C LYS A 185 -13.52 -11.78 -18.15
N ASP A 186 -13.40 -12.70 -19.11
CA ASP A 186 -13.54 -14.14 -18.90
C ASP A 186 -12.47 -14.72 -17.98
N VAL A 187 -11.22 -14.25 -18.11
CA VAL A 187 -10.12 -14.71 -17.22
C VAL A 187 -10.43 -14.40 -15.76
N TYR A 188 -11.04 -13.24 -15.47
CA TYR A 188 -11.45 -12.91 -14.11
C TYR A 188 -12.70 -13.66 -13.67
N ARG A 189 -13.65 -13.93 -14.58
CA ARG A 189 -14.82 -14.74 -14.29
C ARG A 189 -14.42 -16.14 -13.82
N ASP A 190 -13.45 -16.76 -14.48
CA ASP A 190 -12.93 -18.07 -14.08
C ASP A 190 -12.20 -18.01 -12.73
N TYR A 191 -11.43 -16.96 -12.49
CA TYR A 191 -10.84 -16.71 -11.18
C TYR A 191 -11.89 -16.57 -10.06
N GLN A 192 -13.00 -15.85 -10.30
CA GLN A 192 -14.12 -15.72 -9.35
C GLN A 192 -14.81 -17.06 -9.05
N ARG A 193 -14.81 -18.01 -9.99
CA ARG A 193 -15.41 -19.34 -9.81
C ARG A 193 -14.63 -20.21 -8.81
N VAL A 194 -13.34 -19.95 -8.63
CA VAL A 194 -12.46 -20.76 -7.77
C VAL A 194 -11.94 -20.01 -6.54
N THR A 195 -12.22 -18.71 -6.40
CA THR A 195 -11.77 -17.89 -5.26
C THR A 195 -12.92 -17.24 -4.50
N GLY A 196 -12.75 -17.01 -3.20
CA GLY A 196 -13.69 -16.27 -2.37
C GLY A 196 -13.41 -14.76 -2.40
N LEU A 197 -14.38 -13.93 -2.01
CA LEU A 197 -14.18 -12.47 -2.02
C LEU A 197 -13.17 -12.03 -0.94
N LEU A 198 -13.51 -12.32 0.32
CA LEU A 198 -12.74 -11.99 1.53
C LEU A 198 -12.50 -13.22 2.43
N LEU A 199 -13.28 -14.29 2.24
CA LEU A 199 -13.11 -15.54 2.98
C LEU A 199 -12.76 -16.67 2.01
N PRO A 200 -11.91 -17.63 2.43
CA PRO A 200 -11.50 -18.72 1.55
C PRO A 200 -12.72 -19.58 1.15
N PRO A 201 -12.79 -20.05 -0.10
CA PRO A 201 -13.94 -20.78 -0.63
C PRO A 201 -13.89 -22.27 -0.22
N ILE A 202 -13.70 -22.55 1.07
CA ILE A 202 -13.39 -23.89 1.61
C ILE A 202 -14.40 -24.94 1.12
N LEU A 203 -15.69 -24.59 1.05
CA LEU A 203 -16.77 -25.51 0.66
C LEU A 203 -16.93 -25.67 -0.86
N ARG A 204 -16.64 -24.63 -1.65
CA ARG A 204 -16.90 -24.61 -3.11
C ARG A 204 -15.68 -25.02 -3.93
N ALA A 205 -14.51 -24.58 -3.51
CA ALA A 205 -13.26 -24.73 -4.25
C ALA A 205 -12.07 -24.74 -3.27
N PRO A 206 -11.89 -25.79 -2.46
CA PRO A 206 -10.82 -25.84 -1.45
C PRO A 206 -9.42 -25.71 -2.07
N GLY A 207 -9.26 -26.16 -3.32
CA GLY A 207 -8.03 -26.01 -4.09
C GLY A 207 -7.70 -24.57 -4.50
N GLY A 208 -8.66 -23.64 -4.45
CA GLY A 208 -8.50 -22.28 -4.96
C GLY A 208 -8.17 -22.25 -6.46
N ALA A 209 -7.50 -21.19 -6.88
CA ALA A 209 -6.99 -21.01 -8.25
C ALA A 209 -5.72 -21.82 -8.56
N LYS A 210 -5.50 -22.98 -7.93
CA LYS A 210 -4.24 -23.76 -8.07
C LYS A 210 -3.90 -24.14 -9.51
N ASP A 211 -4.92 -24.35 -10.34
CA ASP A 211 -4.78 -24.83 -11.72
C ASP A 211 -4.74 -23.66 -12.72
N MET A 212 -4.85 -22.41 -12.24
CA MET A 212 -4.71 -21.22 -13.08
C MET A 212 -3.24 -20.85 -13.24
N SER A 213 -2.88 -20.41 -14.44
CA SER A 213 -1.54 -19.89 -14.71
C SER A 213 -1.40 -18.46 -14.17
N PHE A 214 -0.38 -18.24 -13.37
CA PHE A 214 -0.04 -16.96 -12.79
C PHE A 214 1.43 -16.64 -13.05
N PRO A 215 1.77 -15.36 -13.29
CA PRO A 215 3.16 -14.98 -13.44
C PRO A 215 3.93 -15.22 -12.14
N LYS A 216 5.17 -15.70 -12.29
CA LYS A 216 6.08 -15.89 -11.15
C LYS A 216 6.42 -14.52 -10.55
N PRO A 217 6.60 -14.41 -9.22
CA PRO A 217 7.06 -13.19 -8.56
C PRO A 217 8.54 -12.95 -8.86
N TRP A 218 8.87 -12.58 -10.09
CA TRP A 218 10.24 -12.50 -10.59
C TRP A 218 11.11 -11.54 -9.78
N HIS A 219 10.53 -10.48 -9.21
CA HIS A 219 11.24 -9.51 -8.37
C HIS A 219 11.75 -10.11 -7.06
N TRP A 220 11.24 -11.29 -6.68
CA TRP A 220 11.74 -12.12 -5.57
C TRP A 220 12.58 -13.33 -6.01
N SER A 221 12.85 -13.48 -7.31
CA SER A 221 13.64 -14.62 -7.83
C SER A 221 15.10 -14.63 -7.38
N ARG A 222 15.65 -13.47 -7.04
CA ARG A 222 17.01 -13.31 -6.51
C ARG A 222 16.95 -12.51 -5.20
N LEU A 223 17.28 -13.15 -4.09
CA LEU A 223 17.34 -12.50 -2.76
C LEU A 223 18.24 -11.25 -2.76
N GLY A 224 19.31 -11.28 -3.55
CA GLY A 224 20.25 -10.18 -3.69
C GLY A 224 19.63 -8.86 -4.17
N HIS A 225 18.52 -8.90 -4.93
CA HIS A 225 17.85 -7.69 -5.40
C HIS A 225 17.13 -6.93 -4.28
N ASN A 226 16.68 -7.62 -3.23
CA ASN A 226 15.86 -7.00 -2.16
C ASN A 226 16.64 -6.83 -0.85
N LEU A 227 17.86 -7.37 -0.76
CA LEU A 227 18.72 -7.22 0.41
C LEU A 227 18.99 -5.75 0.79
N PRO A 228 19.24 -4.80 -0.16
CA PRO A 228 19.41 -3.40 0.20
C PRO A 228 18.19 -2.82 0.91
N GLY A 229 16.98 -3.07 0.40
CA GLY A 229 15.74 -2.64 1.04
C GLY A 229 15.57 -3.23 2.45
N LEU A 230 15.87 -4.51 2.64
CA LEU A 230 15.79 -5.18 3.95
C LEU A 230 16.75 -4.55 4.97
N VAL A 231 18.04 -4.44 4.62
CA VAL A 231 19.08 -3.89 5.50
C VAL A 231 18.80 -2.42 5.82
N MET A 232 18.42 -1.64 4.82
CA MET A 232 18.04 -0.25 5.03
C MET A 232 16.81 -0.13 5.90
N GLY A 233 15.84 -1.05 5.79
CA GLY A 233 14.68 -1.08 6.67
C GLY A 233 15.05 -1.29 8.14
N LEU A 234 15.94 -2.24 8.44
CA LEU A 234 16.42 -2.48 9.80
C LEU A 234 17.16 -1.25 10.36
N LEU A 235 18.05 -0.67 9.55
CA LEU A 235 18.82 0.52 9.92
C LEU A 235 17.89 1.72 10.17
N MET A 236 17.04 2.04 9.20
CA MET A 236 16.13 3.19 9.27
C MET A 236 15.13 3.02 10.40
N GLY A 237 14.54 1.84 10.61
CA GLY A 237 13.66 1.57 11.75
C GLY A 237 14.34 1.76 13.11
N THR A 238 15.62 1.39 13.21
CA THR A 238 16.42 1.62 14.43
C THR A 238 16.70 3.11 14.65
N LEU A 239 17.05 3.86 13.59
CA LEU A 239 17.23 5.31 13.67
C LEU A 239 15.92 6.03 13.99
N PHE A 240 14.82 5.57 13.41
CA PHE A 240 13.47 6.05 13.67
C PHE A 240 13.14 5.90 15.15
N TRP A 241 13.42 4.74 15.74
CA TRP A 241 13.25 4.51 17.17
C TRP A 241 14.15 5.40 18.03
N LYS A 242 15.43 5.59 17.66
CA LYS A 242 16.32 6.52 18.38
C LYS A 242 15.86 7.98 18.30
N GLY A 243 15.28 8.39 17.16
CA GLY A 243 14.90 9.77 16.89
C GLY A 243 13.52 10.16 17.41
N LEU A 244 12.54 9.25 17.34
CA LEU A 244 11.17 9.46 17.81
C LEU A 244 10.95 8.95 19.23
N GLY A 245 11.72 7.96 19.65
CA GLY A 245 11.42 7.19 20.84
C GLY A 245 10.13 6.37 20.67
N PRO A 246 9.66 5.79 21.78
CA PRO A 246 8.30 5.26 21.87
C PRO A 246 7.31 6.42 22.01
N THR A 247 6.59 6.74 20.94
CA THR A 247 5.63 7.86 20.88
C THR A 247 4.31 7.51 21.57
N SER A 248 3.77 8.44 22.37
CA SER A 248 2.43 8.43 22.97
C SER A 248 1.59 9.59 22.40
N LEU A 249 0.68 9.30 21.47
CA LEU A 249 0.07 10.30 20.58
C LEU A 249 -0.47 11.58 21.24
N VAL A 250 0.24 12.68 21.00
CA VAL A 250 -0.28 14.05 20.93
C VAL A 250 -0.11 14.52 19.48
N THR A 251 -0.91 15.49 18.99
CA THR A 251 -0.85 16.03 17.61
C THR A 251 0.57 16.40 17.15
N GLU A 252 1.42 16.89 18.06
CA GLU A 252 2.83 17.19 17.80
C GLU A 252 3.65 15.94 17.43
N GLU A 253 3.38 14.82 18.09
CA GLU A 253 4.07 13.55 17.82
C GLU A 253 3.67 12.94 16.48
N LEU A 254 2.44 13.19 16.03
CA LEU A 254 2.00 12.81 14.68
C LEU A 254 2.87 13.54 13.64
N VAL A 255 2.97 14.87 13.72
CA VAL A 255 3.78 15.67 12.78
C VAL A 255 5.24 15.20 12.79
N ARG A 256 5.82 14.98 13.96
CA ARG A 256 7.20 14.47 14.10
C ARG A 256 7.39 13.09 13.45
N SER A 257 6.42 12.20 13.63
CA SER A 257 6.42 10.86 13.02
C SER A 257 6.39 10.94 11.49
N TRP A 258 5.60 11.86 10.94
CA TRP A 258 5.53 12.10 9.50
C TRP A 258 6.81 12.71 8.93
N VAL A 259 7.37 13.75 9.57
CA VAL A 259 8.66 14.34 9.16
C VAL A 259 9.74 13.26 9.10
N SER A 260 9.75 12.39 10.10
CA SER A 260 10.70 11.28 10.15
C SER A 260 10.42 10.27 9.03
N ALA A 261 9.16 9.99 8.69
CA ALA A 261 8.79 9.13 7.56
C ALA A 261 9.27 9.72 6.22
N PHE A 262 9.14 11.04 6.02
CA PHE A 262 9.70 11.75 4.87
C PHE A 262 11.22 11.63 4.82
N ALA A 263 11.91 11.83 5.96
CA ALA A 263 13.36 11.70 6.04
C ALA A 263 13.83 10.29 5.67
N VAL A 264 13.18 9.25 6.20
CA VAL A 264 13.48 7.85 5.84
C VAL A 264 13.21 7.59 4.36
N ALA A 265 12.12 8.12 3.80
CA ALA A 265 11.80 7.98 2.39
C ALA A 265 12.91 8.57 1.50
N LEU A 266 13.33 9.81 1.79
CA LEU A 266 14.32 10.52 0.99
C LEU A 266 15.72 9.92 1.15
N VAL A 267 16.21 9.79 2.39
CA VAL A 267 17.56 9.29 2.67
C VAL A 267 17.66 7.82 2.30
N GLY A 268 16.72 7.01 2.77
CA GLY A 268 16.68 5.57 2.48
C GLY A 268 16.51 5.29 0.99
N GLY A 269 15.60 6.02 0.32
CA GLY A 269 15.42 5.92 -1.12
C GLY A 269 16.69 6.27 -1.90
N ALA A 270 17.36 7.38 -1.56
CA ALA A 270 18.61 7.77 -2.20
C ALA A 270 19.70 6.70 -2.05
N VAL A 271 19.89 6.18 -0.82
CA VAL A 271 20.88 5.12 -0.54
C VAL A 271 20.55 3.84 -1.30
N VAL A 272 19.29 3.40 -1.32
CA VAL A 272 18.84 2.24 -2.11
C VAL A 272 19.15 2.45 -3.60
N GLY A 273 18.88 3.65 -4.14
CA GLY A 273 19.20 4.02 -5.52
C GLY A 273 20.69 3.93 -5.82
N MET A 274 21.54 4.50 -4.95
CA MET A 274 23.01 4.44 -5.09
C MET A 274 23.55 3.01 -5.05
N ILE A 275 23.10 2.20 -4.07
CA ILE A 275 23.53 0.80 -3.92
C ILE A 275 23.20 0.01 -5.18
N HIS A 276 21.98 0.15 -5.72
CA HIS A 276 21.58 -0.55 -6.94
C HIS A 276 22.33 -0.04 -8.17
N ALA A 277 22.60 1.26 -8.27
CA ALA A 277 23.38 1.82 -9.38
C ALA A 277 24.83 1.31 -9.39
N ALA A 278 25.41 1.03 -8.20
CA ALA A 278 26.74 0.46 -8.04
C ALA A 278 26.77 -1.06 -8.31
N ARG A 279 25.67 -1.79 -8.09
CA ARG A 279 25.60 -3.25 -8.28
C ARG A 279 25.26 -3.60 -9.73
N GLY A 280 26.24 -4.13 -10.46
CA GLY A 280 26.08 -4.51 -11.86
C GLY A 280 24.95 -5.50 -12.17
N GLY A 281 24.55 -6.35 -11.21
CA GLY A 281 23.49 -7.36 -11.41
C GLY A 281 22.08 -6.80 -11.65
N ALA A 282 21.80 -5.54 -11.28
CA ALA A 282 20.55 -4.87 -11.63
C ALA A 282 20.50 -4.47 -13.12
N LEU A 283 21.67 -4.33 -13.77
CA LEU A 283 21.82 -3.83 -15.14
C LEU A 283 21.35 -4.82 -16.22
N GLU A 284 21.08 -6.08 -15.86
CA GLU A 284 20.52 -7.10 -16.76
C GLU A 284 19.00 -6.95 -16.96
N LEU A 285 18.34 -6.12 -16.14
CA LEU A 285 16.89 -5.95 -16.15
C LEU A 285 16.48 -4.84 -17.14
N GLY A 286 15.44 -5.10 -17.93
CA GLY A 286 14.79 -4.06 -18.71
C GLY A 286 14.15 -2.98 -17.82
N TYR A 287 14.00 -1.77 -18.36
CA TYR A 287 13.48 -0.60 -17.65
C TYR A 287 12.21 -0.85 -16.79
N PRO A 288 11.15 -1.52 -17.30
CA PRO A 288 9.98 -1.85 -16.49
C PRO A 288 10.29 -2.64 -15.21
N ARG A 289 11.22 -3.58 -15.31
CA ARG A 289 11.64 -4.44 -14.20
C ARG A 289 12.49 -3.65 -13.20
N LEU A 290 13.33 -2.74 -13.68
CA LEU A 290 14.10 -1.83 -12.80
C LEU A 290 13.17 -1.00 -11.91
N LEU A 291 12.10 -0.41 -12.48
CA LEU A 291 11.09 0.32 -11.69
C LEU A 291 10.43 -0.57 -10.64
N THR A 292 9.94 -1.76 -11.02
CA THR A 292 9.35 -2.70 -10.06
C THR A 292 10.33 -3.11 -8.95
N MET A 293 11.60 -3.32 -9.28
CA MET A 293 12.63 -3.69 -8.31
C MET A 293 12.88 -2.56 -7.30
N LEU A 294 13.01 -1.31 -7.78
CA LEU A 294 13.20 -0.14 -6.92
C LEU A 294 11.97 0.08 -6.03
N ALA A 295 10.77 -0.01 -6.58
CA ALA A 295 9.52 0.08 -5.83
C ALA A 295 9.41 -1.01 -4.75
N THR A 296 9.84 -2.25 -5.06
CA THR A 296 9.85 -3.35 -4.10
C THR A 296 10.83 -3.08 -2.96
N ASN A 297 12.04 -2.58 -3.28
CA ASN A 297 13.04 -2.29 -2.27
C ASN A 297 12.59 -1.18 -1.32
N THR A 298 11.97 -0.12 -1.84
CA THR A 298 11.50 0.99 -1.01
C THR A 298 10.26 0.60 -0.21
N ALA A 299 9.36 -0.21 -0.76
CA ALA A 299 8.27 -0.81 -0.02
C ALA A 299 8.75 -1.72 1.12
N LEU A 300 9.77 -2.55 0.85
CA LEU A 300 10.36 -3.47 1.82
C LEU A 300 11.08 -2.70 2.93
N MET A 301 11.90 -1.71 2.56
CA MET A 301 12.54 -0.79 3.51
C MET A 301 11.51 -0.13 4.42
N SER A 302 10.40 0.34 3.86
CA SER A 302 9.35 1.01 4.62
C SER A 302 8.65 0.06 5.60
N ALA A 303 8.26 -1.14 5.14
CA ALA A 303 7.61 -2.14 5.98
C ALA A 303 8.54 -2.61 7.11
N VAL A 304 9.79 -2.93 6.78
CA VAL A 304 10.78 -3.40 7.76
C VAL A 304 11.15 -2.29 8.75
N SER A 305 11.21 -1.03 8.33
CA SER A 305 11.44 0.10 9.24
C SER A 305 10.36 0.19 10.32
N LEU A 306 9.09 0.09 9.90
CA LEU A 306 7.95 0.13 10.81
C LEU A 306 7.92 -1.07 11.75
N LEU A 307 8.16 -2.28 11.22
CA LEU A 307 8.22 -3.50 12.04
C LEU A 307 9.40 -3.48 13.03
N THR A 308 10.55 -2.97 12.62
CA THR A 308 11.73 -2.82 13.48
C THR A 308 11.44 -1.82 14.60
N TRP A 309 10.85 -0.68 14.26
CA TRP A 309 10.42 0.31 15.24
C TRP A 309 9.40 -0.27 16.22
N THR A 310 8.40 -1.03 15.74
CA THR A 310 7.44 -1.73 16.60
C THR A 310 8.14 -2.68 17.56
N GLY A 311 9.06 -3.51 17.05
CA GLY A 311 9.80 -4.48 17.85
C GLY A 311 10.65 -3.81 18.92
N LEU A 312 11.29 -2.68 18.61
CA LEU A 312 12.10 -1.92 19.56
C LEU A 312 11.25 -1.20 20.61
N CYS A 313 10.13 -0.57 20.22
CA CYS A 313 9.17 -0.01 21.17
C CYS A 313 8.66 -1.10 22.12
N PHE A 314 8.30 -2.26 21.57
CA PHE A 314 7.85 -3.40 22.36
C PHE A 314 8.92 -3.90 23.34
N ALA A 315 10.14 -4.12 22.87
CA ALA A 315 11.24 -4.62 23.68
C ALA A 315 11.64 -3.65 24.82
N THR A 316 11.38 -2.35 24.64
CA THR A 316 11.77 -1.31 25.61
C THR A 316 10.64 -0.86 26.55
N GLN A 317 9.38 -0.96 26.13
CA GLN A 317 8.22 -0.52 26.94
C GLN A 317 7.28 -1.64 27.37
N GLY A 318 7.39 -2.84 26.81
CA GLY A 318 6.49 -3.96 27.10
C GLY A 318 5.06 -3.78 26.56
N THR A 319 4.80 -2.75 25.76
CA THR A 319 3.50 -2.44 25.16
C THR A 319 3.59 -2.34 23.64
N LEU A 320 2.50 -2.68 22.95
CA LEU A 320 2.42 -2.47 21.51
C LEU A 320 2.22 -0.98 21.20
N PRO A 321 3.01 -0.39 20.29
CA PRO A 321 2.77 0.98 19.84
C PRO A 321 1.49 1.06 19.00
N LEU A 322 1.00 2.27 18.78
CA LEU A 322 -0.24 2.50 18.03
C LEU A 322 -0.01 2.26 16.53
N LEU A 323 -0.52 1.15 16.02
CA LEU A 323 -0.22 0.69 14.66
C LEU A 323 -1.10 1.34 13.57
N TYR A 324 -2.16 2.08 13.88
CA TYR A 324 -3.02 2.66 12.84
C TYR A 324 -2.35 3.78 12.01
N ILE A 325 -1.31 4.43 12.54
CA ILE A 325 -0.50 5.41 11.78
C ILE A 325 0.40 4.74 10.73
N PHE A 326 0.55 3.41 10.77
CA PHE A 326 1.44 2.68 9.87
C PHE A 326 0.98 2.79 8.43
N PHE A 327 -0.33 2.80 8.19
CA PHE A 327 -0.87 2.86 6.85
C PHE A 327 -0.42 4.14 6.11
N PRO A 328 -0.69 5.35 6.64
CA PRO A 328 -0.23 6.58 6.00
C PRO A 328 1.30 6.68 5.87
N MET A 329 2.03 6.28 6.92
CA MET A 329 3.48 6.39 6.95
C MET A 329 4.14 5.45 5.94
N TRP A 330 3.72 4.19 5.93
CA TRP A 330 4.21 3.19 4.98
C TRP A 330 3.99 3.63 3.54
N MET A 331 2.78 4.10 3.24
CA MET A 331 2.42 4.63 1.92
C MET A 331 3.33 5.78 1.48
N THR A 332 3.62 6.70 2.40
CA THR A 332 4.46 7.88 2.12
C THR A 332 5.91 7.49 1.89
N MET A 333 6.45 6.62 2.75
CA MET A 333 7.81 6.12 2.64
C MET A 333 8.01 5.31 1.35
N LEU A 334 7.04 4.48 0.99
CA LEU A 334 7.06 3.70 -0.24
C LEU A 334 7.00 4.60 -1.48
N TRP A 335 6.03 5.52 -1.53
CA TRP A 335 5.80 6.34 -2.71
C TRP A 335 6.94 7.31 -2.92
N LEU A 336 7.26 8.14 -1.93
CA LEU A 336 8.35 9.11 -2.03
C LEU A 336 9.70 8.43 -2.15
N GLY A 337 9.94 7.36 -1.39
CA GLY A 337 11.18 6.59 -1.48
C GLY A 337 11.37 5.99 -2.87
N HIS A 338 10.31 5.52 -3.53
CA HIS A 338 10.40 5.03 -4.91
C HIS A 338 10.79 6.12 -5.90
N PHE A 339 10.25 7.34 -5.76
CA PHE A 339 10.68 8.48 -6.56
C PHE A 339 12.15 8.79 -6.33
N THR A 340 12.56 8.96 -5.08
CA THR A 340 13.96 9.30 -4.75
C THR A 340 14.93 8.23 -5.22
N ALA A 341 14.62 6.95 -4.98
CA ALA A 341 15.45 5.84 -5.44
C ALA A 341 15.57 5.80 -6.97
N SER A 342 14.48 6.03 -7.69
CA SER A 342 14.47 6.06 -9.15
C SER A 342 15.25 7.25 -9.71
N THR A 343 15.04 8.45 -9.18
CA THR A 343 15.78 9.65 -9.59
C THR A 343 17.28 9.46 -9.42
N VAL A 344 17.72 8.95 -8.27
CA VAL A 344 19.14 8.70 -8.00
C VAL A 344 19.68 7.59 -8.90
N PHE A 345 18.97 6.46 -9.00
CA PHE A 345 19.41 5.31 -9.80
C PHE A 345 19.58 5.66 -11.28
N PHE A 346 18.55 6.25 -11.90
CA PHE A 346 18.59 6.61 -13.32
C PHE A 346 19.44 7.85 -13.59
N GLY A 347 19.60 8.75 -12.61
CA GLY A 347 20.56 9.85 -12.71
C GLY A 347 22.01 9.36 -12.80
N LEU A 348 22.35 8.29 -12.06
CA LEU A 348 23.66 7.65 -12.14
C LEU A 348 23.81 6.68 -13.34
N ARG A 349 22.68 6.22 -13.90
CA ARG A 349 22.63 5.27 -15.02
C ARG A 349 21.63 5.70 -16.11
N PRO A 350 21.84 6.86 -16.77
CA PRO A 350 20.87 7.42 -17.70
C PRO A 350 20.65 6.55 -18.95
N SER A 351 21.64 5.75 -19.35
CA SER A 351 21.55 4.82 -20.49
C SER A 351 20.51 3.69 -20.32
N LEU A 352 20.04 3.44 -19.09
CA LEU A 352 19.02 2.42 -18.81
C LEU A 352 17.59 2.96 -18.99
N VAL A 353 17.43 4.27 -19.16
CA VAL A 353 16.14 4.87 -19.49
C VAL A 353 15.90 4.75 -21.00
N PRO A 354 14.75 4.21 -21.44
CA PRO A 354 14.43 4.14 -22.87
C PRO A 354 14.44 5.55 -23.47
N GLY A 355 15.19 5.75 -24.56
CA GLY A 355 15.15 7.01 -25.31
C GLY A 355 13.78 7.26 -25.94
N PRO A 356 13.49 8.51 -26.37
CA PRO A 356 12.19 8.90 -26.96
C PRO A 356 11.79 8.10 -28.22
N ALA A 357 12.72 7.39 -28.87
CA ALA A 357 12.45 6.56 -30.04
C ALA A 357 11.65 5.26 -29.75
N ALA A 358 11.51 4.82 -28.49
CA ALA A 358 10.71 3.64 -28.13
C ALA A 358 9.18 3.92 -28.08
N MET A 359 8.79 5.18 -28.34
CA MET A 359 7.42 5.67 -28.30
C MET A 359 6.73 5.62 -29.66
N ALA A 360 7.07 4.64 -30.52
CA ALA A 360 6.28 4.40 -31.73
C ALA A 360 4.80 4.30 -31.33
N PRO A 361 3.93 5.16 -31.88
CA PRO A 361 2.52 5.12 -31.56
C PRO A 361 2.03 3.70 -31.87
N ALA A 362 1.23 3.12 -30.97
CA ALA A 362 0.45 1.97 -31.36
C ALA A 362 -0.31 2.41 -32.61
N THR A 363 0.04 1.83 -33.75
CA THR A 363 -0.79 1.91 -34.94
C THR A 363 -2.20 1.61 -34.46
N ALA A 364 -3.09 2.57 -34.65
CA ALA A 364 -4.50 2.38 -34.41
C ALA A 364 -4.97 1.30 -35.37
N ASP A 365 -4.82 0.03 -34.99
CA ASP A 365 -5.66 -1.04 -35.51
C ASP A 365 -7.04 -0.87 -34.85
N ILE A 366 -7.69 0.24 -35.23
CA ILE A 366 -9.12 0.27 -35.44
C ILE A 366 -9.31 -0.48 -36.77
N LYS A 367 -9.16 -1.80 -36.72
CA LYS A 367 -9.80 -2.67 -37.68
C LYS A 367 -10.90 -3.41 -36.95
N ALA A 368 -12.11 -3.06 -37.37
CA ALA A 368 -13.36 -3.68 -37.03
C ALA A 368 -13.23 -5.20 -36.91
N ALA A 369 -13.70 -5.73 -35.78
CA ALA A 369 -14.32 -7.04 -35.71
C ALA A 369 -15.29 -7.02 -34.52
N HIS A 370 -16.46 -7.58 -34.79
CA HIS A 370 -17.69 -7.66 -34.01
C HIS A 370 -17.54 -8.11 -32.55
#